data_AF-A0A853EW30-F1
#
_entry.id   AF-A0A853EW30-F1
#
_cell.length_a   1.000
_cell.length_b   1.000
_cell.length_c   1.000
_cell.angle_alpha   90.00
_cell.angle_beta   90.00
_cell.angle_gamma   90.00
#
_symmetry.space_group_name_H-M   'P 1'
#
loop_
_entity.id
_entity.type
_entity.pdbx_description
1 polymer ?
#
loop_
_entity_poly.entity_id
_entity_poly.type
_entity_poly.pdbx_seq_one_letter_code
_entity_poly.pdbx_strand_id
1 'polypeptide(L)'
;MVDKIPLRAMAYSLSPLAVGDPITRPERGVPVRVWVHTSDGDSQVEGEATAWSPKAVHVRYFDQHGREGFVWVWASAVTRQ
;
A
#
# COMPACT_ATOMS: atom_id res chain seq x y z
N MET A 1 -4.58 -16.79 11.94
CA MET A 1 -5.50 -15.75 11.42
C MET A 1 -4.77 -14.44 11.57
N VAL A 2 -4.66 -13.62 10.53
CA VAL A 2 -4.00 -12.31 10.60
C VAL A 2 -5.07 -11.26 10.84
N ASP A 3 -4.86 -10.42 11.84
CA ASP A 3 -5.78 -9.33 12.16
C ASP A 3 -5.72 -8.23 11.10
N LYS A 4 -6.86 -7.62 10.79
CA LYS A 4 -6.94 -6.49 9.86
C LYS A 4 -6.72 -5.18 10.60
N ILE A 5 -6.08 -4.23 9.94
CA ILE A 5 -5.99 -2.86 10.45
C ILE A 5 -7.43 -2.30 10.57
N PRO A 6 -7.84 -1.78 11.73
CA PRO A 6 -9.18 -1.21 11.88
C PRO A 6 -9.32 0.03 10.99
N LEU A 7 -10.51 0.26 10.43
CA LEU A 7 -10.75 1.34 9.45
C LEU A 7 -10.20 2.71 9.87
N ARG A 8 -10.32 3.06 11.16
CA ARG A 8 -9.83 4.35 11.70
C ARG A 8 -8.31 4.53 11.62
N ALA A 9 -7.56 3.43 11.57
CA ALA A 9 -6.09 3.40 11.54
C ALA A 9 -5.56 2.97 10.16
N MET A 10 -6.45 2.72 9.20
CA MET A 10 -6.07 2.30 7.85
C MET A 10 -5.44 3.48 7.10
N ALA A 11 -4.47 3.20 6.24
CA ALA A 11 -3.89 4.22 5.40
C ALA A 11 -4.93 4.80 4.44
N TYR A 12 -4.84 6.10 4.19
CA TYR A 12 -5.63 6.76 3.15
C TYR A 12 -5.17 6.25 1.78
N SER A 13 -6.08 5.60 1.07
CA SER A 13 -5.84 5.06 -0.26
C SER A 13 -6.20 6.08 -1.34
N LEU A 14 -5.44 6.07 -2.43
CA LEU A 14 -5.85 6.75 -3.66
C LEU A 14 -7.22 6.28 -4.12
N SER A 15 -8.00 7.22 -4.67
CA SER A 15 -9.27 6.92 -5.31
C SER A 15 -9.07 6.12 -6.60
N PRO A 16 -10.07 5.36 -7.09
CA PRO A 16 -9.95 4.61 -8.34
C PRO A 16 -9.54 5.48 -9.54
N LEU A 17 -10.04 6.72 -9.61
CA LEU A 17 -9.68 7.66 -10.67
C LEU A 17 -8.19 8.05 -10.63
N ALA A 18 -7.62 8.20 -9.43
CA ALA A 18 -6.21 8.53 -9.23
C ALA A 18 -5.28 7.33 -9.50
N VAL A 19 -5.75 6.11 -9.23
CA VAL A 19 -5.03 4.87 -9.57
C VAL A 19 -4.83 4.76 -11.08
N GLY A 20 -5.90 4.95 -11.86
CA GLY A 20 -5.85 4.91 -13.33
C GLY A 20 -5.54 3.53 -13.93
N ASP A 21 -5.46 3.48 -15.25
CA ASP A 21 -5.27 2.26 -16.05
C ASP A 21 -4.04 2.35 -16.96
N PRO A 22 -3.48 1.20 -17.42
CA PRO A 22 -3.87 -0.17 -17.10
C PRO A 22 -3.27 -0.66 -15.76
N ILE A 23 -3.92 -1.64 -15.14
CA ILE A 23 -3.42 -2.33 -13.94
C ILE A 23 -2.63 -3.59 -14.33
N THR A 24 -1.38 -3.66 -13.89
CA THR A 24 -0.55 -4.86 -13.94
C THR A 24 -0.59 -5.57 -12.58
N ARG A 25 -0.64 -6.91 -12.60
CA ARG A 25 -0.59 -7.75 -11.39
C ARG A 25 0.52 -8.79 -11.54
N PRO A 26 1.53 -8.81 -10.67
CA PRO A 26 2.52 -9.88 -10.66
C PRO A 26 1.93 -11.17 -10.09
N GLU A 27 2.52 -12.32 -10.43
CA GLU A 27 2.16 -13.60 -9.82
C GLU A 27 2.47 -13.67 -8.32
N ARG A 28 3.54 -12.97 -7.89
CA ARG A 28 3.97 -12.86 -6.49
C ARG A 28 4.15 -11.40 -6.11
N GLY A 29 3.85 -11.08 -4.85
CA GLY A 29 4.12 -9.77 -4.28
C GLY A 29 5.60 -9.40 -4.39
N VAL A 30 5.88 -8.14 -4.76
CA VAL A 30 7.24 -7.62 -4.85
C VAL A 30 7.57 -6.87 -3.56
N PRO A 31 8.62 -7.24 -2.80
CA PRO A 31 9.01 -6.54 -1.58
C PRO A 31 9.30 -5.06 -1.84
N VAL A 32 8.74 -4.19 -1.01
CA VAL A 32 8.89 -2.73 -1.10
C VAL A 32 8.93 -2.08 0.28
N ARG A 33 9.51 -0.88 0.34
CA ARG A 33 9.18 0.09 1.39
C ARG A 33 8.18 1.09 0.83
N VAL A 34 7.15 1.41 1.60
CA VAL A 34 6.08 2.33 1.20
C VAL A 34 5.86 3.38 2.26
N TRP A 35 5.70 4.64 1.84
CA TRP A 35 5.15 5.69 2.69
C TRP A 35 3.62 5.59 2.73
N VAL A 36 3.06 5.48 3.92
CA VAL A 36 1.61 5.45 4.17
C VAL A 36 1.21 6.67 4.99
N HIS A 37 0.13 7.32 4.57
CA HIS A 37 -0.52 8.39 5.33
C HIS A 37 -1.69 7.81 6.12
N THR A 38 -1.70 7.97 7.43
CA THR A 38 -2.77 7.50 8.34
C THR A 38 -3.32 8.67 9.16
N SER A 39 -4.34 8.41 10.01
CA SER A 39 -4.81 9.40 10.97
C SER A 39 -3.73 9.88 11.94
N ASP A 40 -2.72 9.05 12.20
CA ASP A 40 -1.61 9.33 13.12
C ASP A 40 -0.44 10.06 12.43
N GLY A 41 -0.53 10.24 11.10
CA GLY A 41 0.48 10.90 10.27
C GLY A 41 1.13 9.96 9.24
N ASP A 42 2.25 10.44 8.68
CA ASP A 42 3.04 9.73 7.68
C ASP A 42 4.04 8.77 8.34
N SER A 43 4.12 7.55 7.82
CA SER A 43 5.12 6.57 8.24
C SER A 43 5.60 5.72 7.08
N GLN A 44 6.84 5.25 7.14
CA GLN A 44 7.38 4.29 6.18
C GLN A 44 7.26 2.88 6.76
N VAL A 45 6.67 1.97 5.99
CA VAL A 45 6.47 0.57 6.38
C VAL A 45 6.98 -0.37 5.30
N GLU A 46 7.27 -1.60 5.70
CA GLU A 46 7.55 -2.69 4.76
C GLU A 46 6.25 -3.29 4.23
N GLY A 47 6.28 -3.76 2.99
CA GLY A 47 5.13 -4.39 2.36
C GLY A 47 5.46 -5.06 1.05
N GLU A 48 4.42 -5.49 0.36
CA GLU A 48 4.48 -6.14 -0.94
C GLU A 48 3.63 -5.38 -1.95
N ALA A 49 4.24 -4.95 -3.05
CA ALA A 49 3.51 -4.46 -4.21
C ALA A 49 2.81 -5.63 -4.89
N THR A 50 1.48 -5.56 -4.95
CA THR A 50 0.59 -6.63 -5.46
C THR A 50 -0.15 -6.24 -6.73
N ALA A 51 -0.12 -4.96 -7.10
CA ALA A 51 -0.55 -4.44 -8.40
C ALA A 51 0.06 -3.06 -8.64
N TRP A 52 0.13 -2.60 -9.89
CA TRP A 52 0.52 -1.23 -10.19
C TRP A 52 -0.10 -0.73 -11.50
N SER A 53 -0.31 0.58 -11.57
CA SER A 53 -0.54 1.34 -12.81
C SER A 53 0.74 2.13 -13.15
N PRO A 54 0.76 2.93 -14.23
CA PRO A 54 1.88 3.84 -14.50
C PRO A 54 2.12 4.89 -13.39
N LYS A 55 1.13 5.18 -12.54
CA LYS A 55 1.19 6.25 -11.53
C LYS A 55 1.04 5.77 -10.09
N ALA A 56 0.47 4.59 -9.88
CA ALA A 56 0.10 4.12 -8.55
C ALA A 56 0.52 2.67 -8.31
N VAL A 57 0.72 2.32 -7.04
CA VAL A 57 1.08 0.97 -6.61
C VAL A 57 0.12 0.53 -5.51
N HIS A 58 -0.41 -0.68 -5.65
CA HIS A 58 -1.18 -1.34 -4.61
C HIS A 58 -0.23 -2.12 -3.71
N VAL A 59 -0.24 -1.80 -2.43
CA VAL A 59 0.65 -2.41 -1.46
C VAL A 59 -0.16 -3.13 -0.39
N ARG A 60 0.22 -4.37 -0.13
CA ARG A 60 -0.15 -5.12 1.06
C ARG A 60 0.92 -4.83 2.12
N TYR A 61 0.54 -4.33 3.29
CA TYR A 61 1.50 -3.91 4.31
C TYR A 61 1.04 -4.36 5.70
N PHE A 62 1.98 -4.33 6.64
CA PHE A 62 1.71 -4.54 8.05
C PHE A 62 1.98 -3.27 8.84
N ASP A 63 1.12 -2.96 9.80
CA ASP A 63 1.41 -1.90 10.77
C ASP A 63 2.34 -2.39 11.89
N GLN A 64 2.70 -1.49 12.80
CA GLN A 64 3.54 -1.78 13.96
C GLN A 64 2.97 -2.83 14.93
N HIS A 65 1.70 -3.21 14.80
CA HIS A 65 1.05 -4.25 15.60
C HIS A 65 0.93 -5.58 14.84
N GLY A 66 1.54 -5.71 13.65
CA GLY A 66 1.46 -6.90 12.81
C GLY A 66 0.09 -7.10 12.15
N ARG A 67 -0.73 -6.05 12.07
CA ARG A 67 -2.05 -6.11 11.42
C ARG A 67 -1.92 -5.80 9.95
N GLU A 68 -2.68 -6.50 9.12
CA GLU A 68 -2.60 -6.36 7.66
C GLU A 68 -3.54 -5.27 7.13
N GLY A 69 -3.01 -4.46 6.21
CA GLY A 69 -3.76 -3.49 5.42
C GLY A 69 -3.40 -3.55 3.94
N PHE A 70 -4.23 -2.87 3.14
CA PHE A 70 -4.01 -2.68 1.71
C PHE A 70 -4.20 -1.20 1.38
N VAL A 71 -3.36 -0.67 0.50
CA VAL A 71 -3.41 0.74 0.12
C VAL A 71 -2.97 0.93 -1.32
N TRP A 72 -3.65 1.81 -2.05
CA TRP A 72 -3.10 2.39 -3.27
C TRP A 72 -2.38 3.69 -2.92
N VAL A 73 -1.12 3.80 -3.32
CA VAL A 73 -0.29 5.01 -3.15
C VAL A 73 0.28 5.45 -4.49
N TRP A 74 0.75 6.69 -4.57
CA TRP A 74 1.54 7.13 -5.72
C TRP A 74 2.81 6.30 -5.85
N ALA A 75 3.24 6.01 -7.08
CA ALA A 75 4.45 5.23 -7.33
C ALA A 75 5.70 5.90 -6.72
N SER A 76 5.71 7.23 -6.59
CA SER A 76 6.77 7.99 -5.92
C SER A 76 6.85 7.74 -4.40
N ALA A 77 5.80 7.20 -3.78
CA ALA A 77 5.78 6.83 -2.36
C ALA A 77 6.38 5.45 -2.11
N VAL A 78 6.79 4.72 -3.16
CA VAL A 78 7.26 3.33 -3.08
C VAL A 78 8.72 3.23 -3.51
N THR A 79 9.52 2.55 -2.70
CA THR A 79 10.90 2.18 -3.02
C THR A 79 11.00 0.66 -3.11
N ARG A 80 11.48 0.14 -4.25
CA ARG A 80 11.77 -1.28 -4.42
C ARG A 80 13.01 -1.67 -3.61
N GLN A 81 12.98 -2.86 -3.01
CA GLN A 81 14.13 -3.46 -2.33
C GLN A 81 14.97 -4.29 -3.28
#